data_AF-A0A9P4MWI0-F1
#
_entry.id   AF-A0A9P4MWI0-F1
#
_cell.length_a   1.000
_cell.length_b   1.000
_cell.length_c   1.000
_cell.angle_alpha   90.00
_cell.angle_beta   90.00
_cell.angle_gamma   90.00
#
_symmetry.space_group_name_H-M   'P 1'
#
loop_
_entity.id
_entity.type
_entity.pdbx_description
1 polymer ?
#
loop_
_entity_poly.entity_id
_entity_poly.type
_entity_poly.pdbx_seq_one_letter_code
_entity_poly.pdbx_strand_id
1 'polypeptide(L)'
;MPETNRIAYQPGTENAQSAEGDNRFAAIQLSNRERHMILWDSIFCDYKWIEEIVRDFSATPFLIGTRLDALHLGNKDDSKPLYAALISGDISGDVIYTKDVFFSCLKPHKLVEGTDEILFDSGIILNISDILNCPELIPVDIKQLLYDGDKLGSTYSFWRDVGGAPRRRAAIFYIDEISNPGR
;
A
#
# COMPACT_ATOMS: atom_id res chain seq x y z
N MET A 1 8.73 -71.07 46.15
CA MET A 1 7.32 -71.52 46.24
C MET A 1 6.45 -70.27 46.23
N PRO A 2 5.34 -70.29 45.47
CA PRO A 2 5.18 -69.34 44.36
C PRO A 2 3.80 -68.64 44.34
N GLU A 3 3.58 -67.85 43.28
CA GLU A 3 2.29 -67.70 42.56
C GLU A 3 1.16 -66.87 43.24
N THR A 4 0.32 -66.06 42.59
CA THR A 4 0.06 -65.65 41.18
C THR A 4 -0.97 -64.51 41.30
N ASN A 5 -0.84 -63.36 40.64
CA ASN A 5 -1.16 -63.07 39.22
C ASN A 5 -2.67 -62.84 38.92
N ARG A 6 -2.97 -61.72 38.25
CA ARG A 6 -4.06 -61.44 37.27
C ARG A 6 -4.13 -59.90 37.09
N ILE A 7 -3.39 -59.29 36.15
CA ILE A 7 -3.55 -59.15 34.69
C ILE A 7 -4.80 -58.37 34.24
N ALA A 8 -4.57 -57.26 33.53
CA ALA A 8 -5.11 -56.90 32.19
C ALA A 8 -4.90 -55.38 31.99
N TYR A 9 -4.54 -54.76 30.86
CA TYR A 9 -4.22 -55.12 29.47
C TYR A 9 -3.65 -53.80 28.86
N GLN A 10 -2.61 -53.86 28.01
CA GLN A 10 -2.09 -52.75 27.17
C GLN A 10 -2.53 -53.01 25.71
N PRO A 11 -2.69 -52.03 24.79
CA PRO A 11 -1.51 -51.35 24.19
C PRO A 11 -1.74 -49.95 23.57
N GLY A 12 -0.64 -49.29 23.18
CA GLY A 12 -0.66 -48.10 22.31
C GLY A 12 0.61 -47.26 22.40
N THR A 13 1.65 -47.70 21.71
CA THR A 13 2.96 -47.08 21.49
C THR A 13 2.91 -45.78 20.66
N GLU A 14 4.06 -45.07 20.65
CA GLU A 14 4.52 -44.06 19.66
C GLU A 14 4.13 -42.59 19.94
N ASN A 15 5.01 -41.58 19.86
CA ASN A 15 6.43 -41.48 19.55
C ASN A 15 6.96 -40.19 20.20
N ALA A 16 8.24 -40.20 20.56
CA ALA A 16 8.98 -38.99 20.88
C ALA A 16 9.17 -38.13 19.63
N GLN A 17 9.16 -36.80 19.79
CA GLN A 17 10.18 -35.84 19.28
C GLN A 17 9.58 -34.45 18.96
N SER A 18 10.43 -33.45 19.24
CA SER A 18 10.39 -32.08 18.76
C SER A 18 9.17 -31.23 19.09
N ALA A 19 9.20 -30.62 20.28
CA ALA A 19 8.78 -29.21 20.38
C ALA A 19 9.96 -28.35 19.87
N GLU A 20 10.19 -28.39 18.56
CA GLU A 20 10.95 -27.35 17.87
C GLU A 20 10.29 -26.00 18.14
N GLY A 21 11.12 -25.02 18.48
CA GLY A 21 10.70 -23.64 18.67
C GLY A 21 10.07 -23.11 17.40
N ASP A 22 8.75 -23.22 17.33
CA ASP A 22 7.93 -22.51 16.36
C ASP A 22 7.83 -21.07 16.87
N ASN A 23 8.94 -20.33 16.74
CA ASN A 23 9.00 -18.88 16.88
C ASN A 23 8.29 -18.28 15.66
N ARG A 24 6.98 -18.59 15.56
CA ARG A 24 6.06 -18.01 14.61
C ARG A 24 6.13 -16.52 14.86
N PHE A 25 6.76 -15.82 13.93
CA PHE A 25 6.65 -14.38 13.79
C PHE A 25 5.17 -14.03 13.95
N ALA A 26 4.80 -13.57 15.13
CA ALA A 26 3.53 -12.90 15.34
C ALA A 26 3.62 -11.71 14.39
N ALA A 27 2.95 -11.80 13.24
CA ALA A 27 2.81 -10.70 12.32
C ALA A 27 2.26 -9.55 13.17
N ILE A 28 3.11 -8.56 13.45
CA ILE A 28 2.73 -7.42 14.28
C ILE A 28 1.55 -6.79 13.55
N GLN A 29 0.35 -6.92 14.11
CA GLN A 29 -0.82 -6.25 13.57
C GLN A 29 -0.65 -4.77 13.84
N LEU A 30 -0.06 -4.07 12.88
CA LEU A 30 0.03 -2.62 12.90
C LEU A 30 -1.37 -2.04 12.84
N SER A 31 -1.60 -1.04 13.69
CA SER A 31 -2.79 -0.19 13.64
C SER A 31 -2.85 0.56 12.31
N ASN A 32 -4.06 1.01 11.93
CA ASN A 32 -4.26 1.81 10.72
C ASN A 32 -3.38 3.06 10.71
N ARG A 33 -3.20 3.69 11.88
CA ARG A 33 -2.34 4.85 12.06
C ARG A 33 -0.88 4.53 11.76
N GLU A 34 -0.36 3.41 12.26
CA GLU A 34 1.02 3.01 11.99
C GLU A 34 1.23 2.70 10.51
N ARG A 35 0.28 2.01 9.87
CA ARG A 35 0.36 1.74 8.42
C ARG A 35 0.33 3.03 7.59
N HIS A 36 -0.52 3.97 7.99
CA HIS A 36 -0.59 5.29 7.39
C HIS A 36 0.75 6.02 7.51
N MET A 37 1.31 6.10 8.71
CA MET A 37 2.61 6.74 8.92
C MET A 37 3.72 6.07 8.12
N ILE A 38 3.80 4.73 8.13
CA ILE A 38 4.81 3.99 7.36
C ILE A 38 4.72 4.30 5.86
N LEU A 39 3.51 4.41 5.30
CA LEU A 39 3.30 4.78 3.91
C LEU A 39 3.84 6.18 3.61
N TRP A 40 3.46 7.18 4.39
CA TRP A 40 3.91 8.56 4.15
C TRP A 40 5.40 8.75 4.45
N ASP A 41 5.91 8.13 5.52
CA ASP A 41 7.33 8.11 5.88
C ASP A 41 8.18 7.36 4.84
N SER A 42 7.59 6.55 3.97
CA SER A 42 8.33 5.88 2.89
C SER A 42 8.63 6.80 1.70
N ILE A 43 7.92 7.93 1.61
CA ILE A 43 8.02 8.92 0.53
C ILE A 43 8.72 10.18 1.05
N PHE A 44 8.33 10.67 2.23
CA PHE A 44 8.79 11.93 2.80
C PHE A 44 9.87 11.71 3.87
N CYS A 45 10.91 12.55 3.85
CA CYS A 45 11.85 12.70 4.96
C CYS A 45 11.49 13.88 5.88
N ASP A 46 10.73 14.84 5.36
CA ASP A 46 10.17 16.00 6.07
C ASP A 46 8.75 16.25 5.55
N TYR A 47 7.85 16.76 6.40
CA TYR A 47 6.47 17.05 6.07
C TYR A 47 6.21 18.53 5.76
N LYS A 48 7.24 19.39 5.76
CA LYS A 48 7.12 20.82 5.50
C LYS A 48 6.32 21.17 4.25
N TRP A 49 6.57 20.48 3.12
CA TRP A 49 5.79 20.71 1.89
C TRP A 49 4.30 20.43 2.09
N ILE A 50 3.96 19.31 2.74
CA ILE A 50 2.56 18.97 3.04
C ILE A 50 1.94 20.06 3.92
N GLU A 51 2.63 20.48 4.97
CA GLU A 51 2.16 21.54 5.87
C GLU A 51 1.93 22.87 5.14
N GLU A 52 2.80 23.21 4.19
CA GLU A 52 2.70 24.41 3.36
C GLU A 52 1.45 24.39 2.48
N ILE A 53 1.27 23.37 1.64
CA ILE A 53 0.12 23.31 0.72
C ILE A 53 -1.23 23.22 1.46
N VAL A 54 -1.21 22.55 2.61
CA VAL A 54 -2.38 22.39 3.48
C VAL A 54 -2.77 23.72 4.13
N ARG A 55 -1.78 24.53 4.53
CA ARG A 55 -1.99 25.82 5.17
C ARG A 55 -2.33 26.92 4.17
N ASP A 56 -1.57 26.99 3.08
CA ASP A 56 -1.56 28.14 2.18
C ASP A 56 -2.58 27.98 1.03
N PHE A 57 -2.87 26.73 0.61
CA PHE A 57 -3.80 26.44 -0.48
C PHE A 57 -5.05 25.66 -0.03
N SER A 58 -5.18 25.37 1.27
CA SER A 58 -6.24 24.49 1.79
C SER A 58 -6.29 23.12 1.09
N ALA A 59 -5.17 22.66 0.55
CA ALA A 59 -5.06 21.42 -0.19
C ALA A 59 -5.22 20.21 0.76
N THR A 60 -5.70 19.09 0.23
CA THR A 60 -5.79 17.83 0.97
C THR A 60 -5.09 16.73 0.20
N PRO A 61 -3.75 16.59 0.36
CA PRO A 61 -3.00 15.65 -0.43
C PRO A 61 -3.37 14.21 -0.09
N PHE A 62 -3.38 13.37 -1.11
CA PHE A 62 -3.67 11.96 -0.97
C PHE A 62 -2.90 11.11 -1.98
N LEU A 63 -2.63 9.88 -1.57
CA LEU A 63 -2.06 8.84 -2.41
C LEU A 63 -3.19 7.96 -2.95
N ILE A 64 -3.07 7.53 -4.19
CA ILE A 64 -3.93 6.53 -4.82
C ILE A 64 -3.08 5.46 -5.53
N GLY A 65 -3.43 4.19 -5.38
CA GLY A 65 -2.75 3.05 -6.01
C GLY A 65 -3.29 1.71 -5.50
N THR A 66 -2.93 0.58 -6.09
CA THR A 66 -3.59 -0.71 -5.82
C THR A 66 -3.22 -1.39 -4.49
N ARG A 67 -2.02 -1.13 -3.95
CA ARG A 67 -1.43 -1.88 -2.83
C ARG A 67 -0.81 -1.00 -1.74
N LEU A 68 -1.41 0.18 -1.49
CA LEU A 68 -0.88 1.14 -0.49
C LEU A 68 -0.85 0.56 0.93
N ASP A 69 -1.73 -0.40 1.23
CA ASP A 69 -1.80 -1.10 2.50
C ASP A 69 -0.74 -2.20 2.67
N ALA A 70 -0.11 -2.66 1.58
CA ALA A 70 0.83 -3.80 1.60
C ALA A 70 2.27 -3.41 1.98
N LEU A 71 2.59 -2.11 2.06
CA LEU A 71 3.98 -1.64 2.23
C LEU A 71 4.67 -2.18 3.51
N HIS A 72 3.90 -2.33 4.59
CA HIS A 72 4.41 -2.79 5.90
C HIS A 72 4.70 -4.29 5.98
N LEU A 73 4.23 -5.09 5.02
CA LEU A 73 4.39 -6.54 5.07
C LEU A 73 5.79 -7.00 4.66
N GLY A 74 6.63 -6.08 4.15
CA GLY A 74 7.88 -6.40 3.48
C GLY A 74 7.56 -7.18 2.21
N ASN A 75 8.00 -6.69 1.05
CA ASN A 75 7.90 -7.47 -0.19
C ASN A 75 8.83 -8.70 -0.07
N LYS A 76 8.36 -9.77 0.58
CA LYS A 76 9.04 -11.06 0.61
C LYS A 76 8.69 -11.92 -0.60
N ASP A 77 7.56 -11.66 -1.27
CA ASP A 77 7.09 -12.46 -2.41
C ASP A 77 6.63 -11.66 -3.65
N ASP A 78 6.54 -10.34 -3.62
CA ASP A 78 6.04 -9.58 -4.77
C ASP A 78 7.16 -8.84 -5.50
N SER A 79 7.54 -9.38 -6.67
CA SER A 79 8.52 -8.83 -7.61
C SER A 79 8.09 -7.52 -8.29
N LYS A 80 6.98 -6.91 -7.86
CA LYS A 80 6.38 -5.76 -8.53
C LYS A 80 6.48 -4.50 -7.64
N PRO A 81 7.08 -3.41 -8.15
CA PRO A 81 7.11 -2.15 -7.42
C PRO A 81 5.70 -1.66 -7.11
N LEU A 82 5.55 -0.95 -5.99
CA LEU A 82 4.30 -0.30 -5.64
C LEU A 82 4.17 0.96 -6.49
N TYR A 83 3.15 1.02 -7.34
CA TYR A 83 2.84 2.21 -8.13
C TYR A 83 1.75 3.03 -7.42
N ALA A 84 1.99 4.33 -7.27
CA ALA A 84 1.05 5.27 -6.70
C ALA A 84 1.08 6.61 -7.46
N ALA A 85 -0.01 7.36 -7.39
CA ALA A 85 -0.03 8.77 -7.76
C ALA A 85 -0.25 9.62 -6.50
N LEU A 86 0.51 10.71 -6.36
CA LEU A 86 0.30 11.73 -5.34
C LEU A 86 -0.50 12.88 -5.94
N ILE A 87 -1.67 13.10 -5.37
CA ILE A 87 -2.57 14.19 -5.76
C ILE A 87 -2.51 15.24 -4.65
N SER A 88 -2.26 16.49 -5.01
CA SER A 88 -2.22 17.64 -4.10
C SER A 88 -3.58 17.90 -3.47
N GLY A 89 -4.65 17.75 -4.26
CA GLY A 89 -5.98 18.22 -3.90
C GLY A 89 -6.08 19.75 -3.86
N ASP A 90 -5.14 20.45 -4.49
CA ASP A 90 -5.19 21.89 -4.68
C ASP A 90 -6.01 22.24 -5.93
N ILE A 91 -7.11 22.97 -5.74
CA ILE A 91 -8.01 23.37 -6.83
C ILE A 91 -7.51 24.67 -7.50
N SER A 92 -6.67 25.45 -6.82
CA SER A 92 -6.13 26.70 -7.36
C SER A 92 -5.04 26.46 -8.41
N GLY A 93 -4.31 25.37 -8.27
CA GLY A 93 -3.15 25.02 -9.10
C GLY A 93 -1.85 25.72 -8.68
N ASP A 94 -1.86 26.46 -7.58
CA ASP A 94 -0.68 27.16 -7.04
C ASP A 94 0.35 26.20 -6.43
N VAL A 95 -0.01 24.93 -6.19
CA VAL A 95 0.92 23.89 -5.74
C VAL A 95 2.17 23.78 -6.61
N ILE A 96 2.09 24.10 -7.91
CA ILE A 96 3.22 24.07 -8.84
C ILE A 96 4.34 25.04 -8.46
N TYR A 97 4.07 26.06 -7.67
CA TYR A 97 5.09 27.01 -7.21
C TYR A 97 5.91 26.48 -6.02
N THR A 98 5.50 25.35 -5.45
CA THR A 98 6.13 24.73 -4.26
C THR A 98 7.05 23.55 -4.60
N LYS A 99 7.32 23.28 -5.89
CA LYS A 99 8.08 22.11 -6.36
C LYS A 99 9.45 21.95 -5.71
N ASP A 100 10.18 23.05 -5.52
CA ASP A 100 11.51 22.98 -4.91
C ASP A 100 11.42 22.51 -3.46
N VAL A 101 10.41 22.99 -2.73
CA VAL A 101 10.11 22.54 -1.36
C VAL A 101 9.68 21.07 -1.38
N PHE A 102 8.80 20.69 -2.31
CA PHE A 102 8.37 19.30 -2.51
C PHE A 102 9.57 18.36 -2.65
N PHE A 103 10.46 18.60 -3.62
CA PHE A 103 11.63 17.74 -3.85
C PHE A 103 12.59 17.70 -2.65
N SER A 104 12.75 18.81 -1.93
CA SER A 104 13.59 18.86 -0.73
C SER A 104 13.04 18.03 0.44
N CYS A 105 11.73 17.77 0.46
CA CYS A 105 11.05 16.99 1.50
C CYS A 105 11.01 15.49 1.21
N LEU A 106 11.38 15.06 0.00
CA LEU A 106 11.34 13.65 -0.38
C LEU A 106 12.54 12.88 0.17
N LYS A 107 12.35 11.58 0.39
CA LYS A 107 13.45 10.63 0.61
C LYS A 107 14.35 10.53 -0.63
N PRO A 108 15.58 9.99 -0.50
CA PRO A 108 16.44 9.74 -1.65
C PRO A 108 15.70 9.00 -2.77
N HIS A 109 15.81 9.53 -3.97
CA HIS A 109 15.00 9.10 -5.10
C HIS A 109 15.69 9.36 -6.44
N LYS A 110 15.12 8.79 -7.50
CA LYS A 110 15.52 9.05 -8.89
C LYS A 110 14.29 9.48 -9.68
N LEU A 111 14.42 10.55 -10.44
CA LEU A 111 13.45 10.91 -11.47
C LEU A 111 13.60 9.94 -12.65
N VAL A 112 12.48 9.46 -13.15
CA VAL A 112 12.44 8.66 -14.38
C VAL A 112 12.44 9.62 -15.56
N GLU A 113 13.43 9.48 -16.44
CA GLU A 113 13.61 10.41 -17.56
C GLU A 113 12.43 10.36 -18.53
N GLY A 114 11.92 11.54 -18.90
CA GLY A 114 10.80 11.67 -19.84
C GLY A 114 9.43 11.36 -19.24
N THR A 115 9.33 11.15 -17.93
CA THR A 115 8.07 10.95 -17.22
C THR A 115 7.98 11.85 -15.98
N ASP A 116 6.78 11.96 -15.43
CA ASP A 116 6.52 12.63 -14.14
C ASP A 116 6.54 11.62 -12.98
N GLU A 117 7.46 10.65 -13.02
CA GLU A 117 7.55 9.57 -12.04
C GLU A 117 8.86 9.62 -11.25
N ILE A 118 8.75 9.29 -9.97
CA ILE A 118 9.87 9.14 -9.04
C ILE A 118 9.98 7.69 -8.61
N LEU A 119 11.19 7.13 -8.66
CA LEU A 119 11.52 5.83 -8.08
C LEU A 119 12.25 6.03 -6.74
N PHE A 120 11.68 5.46 -5.68
CA PHE A 120 12.29 5.39 -4.35
C PHE A 120 13.00 4.06 -4.14
N ASP A 121 14.07 4.06 -3.32
CA ASP A 121 14.79 2.84 -2.93
C ASP A 121 13.91 1.84 -2.15
N SER A 122 12.79 2.30 -1.60
CA SER A 122 11.74 1.48 -0.98
C SER A 122 10.95 0.62 -1.98
N GLY A 123 11.19 0.76 -3.29
CA GLY A 123 10.47 0.06 -4.35
C GLY A 123 9.13 0.70 -4.70
N ILE A 124 8.94 1.98 -4.36
CA ILE A 124 7.77 2.79 -4.72
C ILE A 124 8.08 3.57 -5.99
N ILE A 125 7.16 3.49 -6.96
CA ILE A 125 7.07 4.39 -8.11
C ILE A 125 5.93 5.37 -7.80
N LEU A 126 6.25 6.66 -7.74
CA LEU A 126 5.32 7.72 -7.44
C LEU A 126 5.17 8.65 -8.64
N ASN A 127 3.98 8.67 -9.23
CA ASN A 127 3.59 9.67 -10.22
C ASN A 127 3.27 11.00 -9.50
N ILE A 128 3.91 12.08 -9.94
CA ILE A 128 3.85 13.42 -9.35
C ILE A 128 3.37 14.47 -10.35
N SER A 129 2.72 14.05 -11.44
CA SER A 129 2.27 14.95 -12.52
C SER A 129 1.39 16.08 -11.99
N ASP A 130 0.56 15.79 -10.98
CA ASP A 130 -0.31 16.78 -10.34
C ASP A 130 0.49 17.90 -9.66
N ILE A 131 1.60 17.54 -9.01
CA ILE A 131 2.47 18.49 -8.30
C ILE A 131 3.31 19.30 -9.28
N LEU A 132 3.74 18.67 -10.38
CA LEU A 132 4.57 19.32 -11.38
C LEU A 132 3.76 20.22 -12.31
N ASN A 133 2.58 19.79 -12.72
CA ASN A 133 1.94 20.39 -13.88
C ASN A 133 0.52 20.87 -13.61
N CYS A 134 -0.08 20.50 -12.47
CA CYS A 134 -1.51 20.70 -12.16
C CYS A 134 -2.39 20.47 -13.41
N PRO A 135 -2.26 19.33 -14.09
CA PRO A 135 -2.99 19.10 -15.32
C PRO A 135 -4.47 18.82 -15.00
N GLU A 136 -5.36 19.21 -15.92
CA GLU A 136 -6.79 18.84 -15.81
C GLU A 136 -6.98 17.31 -15.80
N LEU A 137 -6.11 16.60 -16.54
CA LEU A 137 -6.06 15.13 -16.59
C LEU A 137 -4.66 14.67 -16.19
N ILE A 138 -4.56 13.91 -15.11
CA ILE A 138 -3.28 13.40 -14.60
C ILE A 138 -2.87 12.19 -15.45
N PRO A 139 -1.77 12.28 -16.21
CA PRO A 139 -1.29 11.15 -17.01
C PRO A 139 -0.73 10.07 -16.08
N VAL A 140 -1.33 8.88 -16.12
CA VAL A 140 -0.94 7.74 -15.28
C VAL A 140 -1.02 6.45 -16.09
N ASP A 141 -0.18 5.47 -15.75
CA ASP A 141 -0.42 4.09 -16.18
C ASP A 141 -1.61 3.51 -15.42
N ILE A 142 -2.78 3.51 -16.06
CA ILE A 142 -4.03 2.99 -15.49
C ILE A 142 -3.90 1.52 -15.06
N LYS A 143 -3.11 0.71 -15.78
CA LYS A 143 -2.92 -0.71 -15.41
C LYS A 143 -2.14 -0.82 -14.11
N GLN A 144 -1.13 0.01 -13.91
CA GLN A 144 -0.38 0.01 -12.65
C GLN A 144 -1.17 0.63 -11.50
N LEU A 145 -1.95 1.69 -11.78
CA LEU A 145 -2.69 2.42 -10.76
C LEU A 145 -3.94 1.68 -10.27
N LEU A 146 -4.66 1.00 -11.18
CA LEU A 146 -5.97 0.43 -10.87
C LEU A 146 -6.04 -1.11 -10.93
N TYR A 147 -5.03 -1.81 -11.46
CA TYR A 147 -5.05 -3.27 -11.55
C TYR A 147 -4.00 -3.95 -10.68
N ASP A 148 -4.47 -4.87 -9.84
CA ASP A 148 -3.69 -5.81 -9.03
C ASP A 148 -3.87 -7.22 -9.60
N GLY A 149 -2.98 -7.60 -10.52
CA GLY A 149 -3.21 -8.75 -11.40
C GLY A 149 -4.46 -8.51 -12.25
N ASP A 150 -5.43 -9.42 -12.18
CA ASP A 150 -6.69 -9.33 -12.90
C ASP A 150 -7.78 -8.57 -12.12
N LYS A 151 -7.46 -8.06 -10.91
CA LYS A 151 -8.42 -7.37 -10.05
C LYS A 151 -8.37 -5.87 -10.26
N LEU A 152 -9.48 -5.29 -10.71
CA LEU A 152 -9.68 -3.86 -10.75
C LEU A 152 -10.02 -3.32 -9.35
N GLY A 153 -9.21 -2.40 -8.86
CA GLY A 153 -9.46 -1.70 -7.60
C GLY A 153 -8.27 -0.87 -7.16
N SER A 154 -8.55 0.23 -6.50
CA SER A 154 -7.53 1.09 -5.90
C SER A 154 -7.74 1.24 -4.41
N THR A 155 -6.64 1.43 -3.72
CA THR A 155 -6.56 1.96 -2.37
C THR A 155 -6.23 3.44 -2.42
N TYR A 156 -6.61 4.17 -1.38
CA TYR A 156 -6.25 5.58 -1.23
C TYR A 156 -5.91 5.89 0.23
N SER A 157 -5.00 6.84 0.46
CA SER A 157 -4.62 7.33 1.78
C SER A 157 -4.56 8.86 1.75
N PHE A 158 -5.43 9.52 2.52
CA PHE A 158 -5.42 10.97 2.68
C PHE A 158 -4.48 11.34 3.82
N TRP A 159 -3.60 12.33 3.62
CA TRP A 159 -2.64 12.76 4.65
C TRP A 159 -3.31 12.98 6.03
N ARG A 160 -4.45 13.68 6.05
CA ARG A 160 -5.20 14.02 7.27
C ARG A 160 -6.07 12.88 7.82
N ASP A 161 -6.31 11.79 7.09
CA ASP A 161 -7.14 10.65 7.58
C ASP A 161 -6.27 9.62 8.32
N VAL A 162 -5.62 10.06 9.40
CA VAL A 162 -4.70 9.23 10.21
C VAL A 162 -5.42 8.04 10.87
N GLY A 163 -6.74 8.07 10.98
CA GLY A 163 -7.58 7.00 11.51
C GLY A 163 -8.12 6.03 10.45
N GLY A 164 -8.21 6.44 9.19
CA GLY A 164 -8.58 5.61 8.06
C GLY A 164 -7.38 4.86 7.52
N ALA A 165 -7.38 3.53 7.56
CA ALA A 165 -6.45 2.75 6.76
C ALA A 165 -6.52 3.17 5.27
N PRO A 166 -5.49 2.88 4.45
CA PRO A 166 -5.67 2.91 3.02
C PRO A 166 -6.90 2.08 2.64
N ARG A 167 -7.95 2.73 2.14
CA ARG A 167 -9.24 2.04 1.94
C ARG A 167 -9.26 1.46 0.54
N ARG A 168 -9.41 0.14 0.43
CA ARG A 168 -9.71 -0.48 -0.87
C ARG A 168 -11.15 -0.14 -1.24
N ARG A 169 -11.36 0.59 -2.33
CA ARG A 169 -12.67 0.63 -3.00
C ARG A 169 -12.59 -0.32 -4.18
N ALA A 170 -13.17 -1.50 -4.02
CA ALA A 170 -13.49 -2.34 -5.17
C ALA A 170 -14.68 -1.70 -5.89
N ALA A 171 -14.53 -1.42 -7.19
CA ALA A 171 -15.70 -1.19 -8.02
C ALA A 171 -16.33 -2.57 -8.26
N ILE A 172 -17.49 -2.83 -7.63
CA ILE A 172 -18.33 -3.97 -7.99
C ILE A 172 -19.01 -3.59 -9.30
N PHE A 173 -18.42 -3.97 -10.42
CA PHE A 173 -19.13 -3.95 -11.68
C PHE A 173 -20.03 -5.19 -11.70
N TYR A 174 -21.35 -4.98 -11.58
CA TYR A 174 -22.30 -5.95 -12.09
C TYR A 174 -22.12 -5.96 -13.60
N ILE A 175 -21.46 -7.00 -14.12
CA ILE A 175 -21.57 -7.33 -15.53
C ILE A 175 -22.97 -7.92 -15.66
N ASP A 176 -23.96 -7.08 -15.96
CA ASP A 176 -25.22 -7.59 -16.49
C ASP A 176 -24.86 -8.33 -17.78
N GLU A 177 -25.03 -9.65 -17.75
CA GLU A 177 -24.99 -10.49 -18.94
C GLU A 177 -25.95 -9.88 -19.97
N ILE A 178 -25.39 -9.28 -21.01
CA ILE A 178 -26.16 -8.93 -22.20
C ILE A 178 -26.56 -10.27 -22.84
N SER A 179 -27.74 -10.74 -22.45
CA SER A 179 -28.45 -11.82 -23.12
C SER A 179 -28.61 -11.44 -24.59
N ASN A 180 -27.89 -12.17 -25.44
CA ASN A 180 -27.92 -12.07 -26.88
C ASN A 180 -29.32 -12.44 -27.43
N PRO A 181 -30.14 -11.53 -28.00
CA PRO A 181 -31.37 -11.92 -28.66
C PRO A 181 -31.04 -12.16 -30.13
N GLY A 182 -30.61 -13.38 -30.42
CA GLY A 182 -30.29 -13.83 -31.77
C GLY A 182 -30.75 -15.26 -32.00
N ARG A 183 -32.07 -15.48 -31.98
CA ARG A 183 -32.77 -16.58 -32.67
C ARG A 183 -34.19 -16.17 -33.01
#